data_AF-A0A524C9D3-F1
#
_entry.id   AF-A0A524C9D3-F1
#
_cell.length_a   1.000
_cell.length_b   1.000
_cell.length_c   1.000
_cell.angle_alpha   90.00
_cell.angle_beta   90.00
_cell.angle_gamma   90.00
#
_symmetry.space_group_name_H-M   'P 1'
#
loop_
_entity.id
_entity.type
_entity.pdbx_description
1 polymer ?
#
loop_
_entity_poly.entity_id
_entity_poly.type
_entity_poly.pdbx_seq_one_letter_code
_entity_poly.pdbx_strand_id
1 'polypeptide(L)'
;MSDKYSELLDKIHDKKGKIPVYLTITIRTGKKKDILDIKIKKEKSNILKVLAHEKDQKGWYLHSYHIPLKNLGLSEDAKNKEILPYVTEPETILSDKYTKELIQEILQKYIEIHAERKKHFFRTERFKVKKDFSMGTKKKGF
;
A
#
# COMPACT_ATOMS: atom_id res chain seq x y z
N MET A 1 4.99 -4.15 -20.57
CA MET A 1 4.97 -4.23 -19.09
C MET A 1 6.36 -4.63 -18.65
N SER A 2 6.86 -4.21 -17.49
CA SER A 2 8.10 -4.82 -16.97
C SER A 2 7.76 -6.25 -16.56
N ASP A 3 8.45 -7.25 -17.12
CA ASP A 3 8.13 -8.67 -16.92
C ASP A 3 8.13 -9.05 -15.43
N LYS A 4 9.01 -8.45 -14.65
CA LYS A 4 9.09 -8.59 -13.18
C LYS A 4 7.83 -8.09 -12.44
N TYR A 5 7.16 -7.07 -12.97
CA TYR A 5 5.94 -6.52 -12.35
C TYR A 5 4.72 -7.40 -12.63
N SER A 6 4.64 -7.99 -13.82
CA SER A 6 3.65 -9.04 -14.14
C SER A 6 3.88 -10.28 -13.28
N GLU A 7 5.12 -10.77 -13.17
CA GLU A 7 5.46 -11.90 -12.30
C GLU A 7 5.10 -11.64 -10.83
N LEU A 8 5.25 -10.41 -10.34
CA LEU A 8 4.85 -10.02 -8.99
C LEU A 8 3.33 -10.09 -8.80
N LEU A 9 2.56 -9.55 -9.75
CA LEU A 9 1.11 -9.63 -9.70
C LEU A 9 0.64 -11.09 -9.75
N ASP A 10 1.27 -11.92 -10.56
CA ASP A 10 0.94 -13.34 -10.68
C ASP A 10 1.31 -14.15 -9.42
N LYS A 11 2.39 -13.77 -8.71
CA LYS A 11 2.76 -14.38 -7.42
C LYS A 11 1.85 -13.98 -6.26
N ILE A 12 1.29 -12.77 -6.28
CA ILE A 12 0.45 -12.24 -5.19
C ILE A 12 -1.04 -12.55 -5.41
N HIS A 13 -1.49 -12.56 -6.67
CA HIS A 13 -2.89 -12.78 -7.06
C HIS A 13 -3.04 -14.09 -7.86
N ASP A 14 -2.46 -15.18 -7.34
CA ASP A 14 -2.48 -16.48 -8.02
C ASP A 14 -3.92 -16.91 -8.38
N LYS A 15 -4.11 -17.34 -9.63
CA LYS A 15 -5.40 -17.79 -10.18
C LYS A 15 -5.89 -19.11 -9.58
N LYS A 16 -5.04 -19.82 -8.82
CA LYS A 16 -5.32 -21.16 -8.28
C LYS A 16 -5.95 -21.19 -6.87
N GLY A 17 -6.32 -20.03 -6.30
CA GLY A 17 -7.12 -19.96 -5.06
C GLY A 17 -6.41 -20.42 -3.77
N LYS A 18 -5.08 -20.62 -3.80
CA LYS A 18 -4.29 -21.02 -2.62
C LYS A 18 -3.77 -19.85 -1.79
N ILE A 19 -3.90 -18.62 -2.29
CA ILE A 19 -3.39 -17.40 -1.69
C ILE A 19 -4.59 -16.53 -1.31
N PRO A 20 -4.64 -15.95 -0.09
CA PRO A 20 -5.74 -15.08 0.31
C PRO A 20 -5.85 -13.89 -0.64
N VAL A 21 -7.08 -13.45 -0.92
CA VAL A 21 -7.29 -12.32 -1.81
C VAL A 21 -6.81 -11.03 -1.14
N TYR A 22 -5.90 -10.33 -1.80
CA TYR A 22 -5.27 -9.11 -1.33
C TYR A 22 -5.91 -7.86 -1.94
N LEU A 23 -6.12 -6.83 -1.13
CA LEU A 23 -6.23 -5.46 -1.62
C LEU A 23 -4.83 -4.85 -1.76
N THR A 24 -4.66 -4.01 -2.78
CA THR A 24 -3.40 -3.30 -3.04
C THR A 24 -3.59 -1.82 -2.81
N ILE A 25 -2.84 -1.23 -1.87
CA ILE A 25 -2.74 0.23 -1.70
C ILE A 25 -1.42 0.68 -2.32
N THR A 26 -1.52 1.43 -3.41
CA THR A 26 -0.36 1.97 -4.12
C THR A 26 0.00 3.32 -3.53
N ILE A 27 1.22 3.43 -3.01
CA ILE A 27 1.75 4.62 -2.35
C ILE A 27 2.58 5.47 -3.30
N ARG A 28 3.28 4.84 -4.25
CA ARG A 28 4.02 5.57 -5.27
C ARG A 28 4.08 4.75 -6.54
N THR A 29 3.32 5.20 -7.53
CA THR A 29 3.49 4.75 -8.90
C THR A 29 4.67 5.50 -9.48
N GLY A 30 5.87 4.94 -9.36
CA GLY A 30 6.95 5.36 -10.23
C GLY A 30 6.68 4.92 -11.68
N LYS A 31 7.57 5.26 -12.61
CA LYS A 31 7.39 4.87 -14.01
C LYS A 31 7.67 3.38 -14.13
N LYS A 32 6.62 2.58 -14.40
CA LYS A 32 6.72 1.11 -14.52
C LYS A 32 7.85 0.59 -15.45
N LYS A 33 8.28 1.41 -16.41
CA LYS A 33 9.39 1.09 -17.34
C LYS A 33 10.79 1.24 -16.71
N ASP A 34 10.87 1.98 -15.61
CA ASP A 34 12.12 2.38 -14.97
C ASP A 34 12.40 1.54 -13.70
N ILE A 35 11.47 0.65 -13.32
CA ILE A 35 11.63 -0.31 -12.22
C ILE A 35 12.72 -1.33 -12.59
N LEU A 36 13.83 -1.29 -11.87
CA LEU A 36 14.96 -2.22 -12.00
C LEU A 36 14.73 -3.49 -11.18
N ASP A 37 14.26 -3.31 -9.95
CA ASP A 37 14.10 -4.41 -9.02
C ASP A 37 12.98 -4.18 -8.00
N ILE A 38 12.46 -5.29 -7.48
CA ILE A 38 11.37 -5.28 -6.51
C ILE A 38 11.69 -6.24 -5.37
N LYS A 39 11.54 -5.76 -4.14
CA LYS A 39 11.72 -6.52 -2.92
C LYS A 39 10.39 -6.63 -2.17
N ILE A 40 9.97 -7.85 -1.89
CA ILE A 40 8.77 -8.15 -1.11
C ILE A 40 9.21 -8.50 0.31
N LYS A 41 8.64 -7.83 1.30
CA LYS A 41 8.78 -8.17 2.71
C LYS A 41 7.43 -8.61 3.25
N LYS A 42 7.39 -9.77 3.89
CA LYS A 42 6.21 -10.22 4.63
C LYS A 42 6.24 -9.58 6.01
N GLU A 43 5.21 -8.82 6.31
CA GLU A 43 4.97 -8.19 7.60
C GLU A 43 4.00 -9.06 8.43
N LYS A 44 3.62 -8.58 9.61
CA LYS A 44 2.61 -9.24 10.45
C LYS A 44 1.26 -9.33 9.73
N SER A 45 0.41 -10.25 10.20
CA SER A 45 -0.94 -10.48 9.65
C SER A 45 -0.96 -10.79 8.15
N ASN A 46 0.09 -11.43 7.64
CA ASN A 46 0.26 -11.79 6.22
C ASN A 46 0.23 -10.61 5.24
N ILE A 47 0.45 -9.38 5.72
CA ILE A 47 0.56 -8.19 4.89
C ILE A 47 1.89 -8.24 4.13
N LEU A 48 1.87 -7.86 2.84
CA LEU A 48 3.07 -7.78 2.02
C LEU A 48 3.43 -6.33 1.76
N LYS A 49 4.66 -5.96 2.12
CA LYS A 49 5.26 -4.66 1.82
C LYS A 49 6.13 -4.77 0.58
N VAL A 50 5.79 -4.02 -0.45
CA VAL A 50 6.51 -4.02 -1.73
C VAL A 50 7.38 -2.77 -1.82
N LEU A 51 8.69 -2.99 -1.91
CA LEU A 51 9.69 -1.95 -2.14
C LEU A 51 10.17 -2.05 -3.58
N ALA A 52 10.24 -0.94 -4.29
CA ALA A 52 10.76 -0.89 -5.65
C ALA A 52 12.04 -0.05 -5.69
N HIS A 53 12.89 -0.36 -6.67
CA HIS A 53 14.09 0.40 -7.01
C HIS A 53 14.01 0.82 -8.48
N GLU A 54 14.18 2.11 -8.75
CA GLU A 54 14.09 2.69 -10.09
C GLU A 54 15.43 3.25 -10.55
N LYS A 55 15.65 3.31 -11.87
CA LYS A 55 16.89 3.83 -12.48
C LYS A 55 17.28 5.22 -11.98
N ASP A 56 16.32 6.14 -11.99
CA ASP A 56 16.57 7.55 -11.72
C ASP A 56 16.47 7.91 -10.23
N GLN A 57 16.09 6.95 -9.38
CA GLN A 57 15.86 7.19 -7.97
C GLN A 57 16.90 6.47 -7.10
N LYS A 58 17.64 7.25 -6.31
CA LYS A 58 18.59 6.69 -5.33
C LYS A 58 17.83 5.90 -4.25
N GLY A 59 18.06 4.59 -4.23
CA GLY A 59 17.62 3.69 -3.15
C GLY A 59 16.20 3.15 -3.29
N TRP A 60 15.85 2.24 -2.38
CA TRP A 60 14.55 1.58 -2.36
C TRP A 60 13.46 2.52 -1.84
N TYR A 61 12.33 2.56 -2.53
CA TYR A 61 11.14 3.28 -2.06
C TYR A 61 9.97 2.32 -1.87
N LEU A 62 9.04 2.74 -1.01
CA LEU A 62 7.80 2.02 -0.77
C LEU A 62 6.85 2.21 -1.95
N HIS A 63 6.58 1.13 -2.67
CA HIS A 63 5.71 1.13 -3.85
C HIS A 63 4.26 0.88 -3.46
N SER A 64 3.99 -0.24 -2.77
CA SER A 64 2.63 -0.64 -2.39
C SER A 64 2.62 -1.52 -1.15
N TYR A 65 1.46 -1.55 -0.50
CA TYR A 65 1.10 -2.57 0.48
C TYR A 65 0.03 -3.49 -0.10
N HIS A 66 0.14 -4.78 0.18
CA HIS A 66 -0.89 -5.76 -0.13
C HIS A 66 -1.43 -6.32 1.19
N ILE A 67 -2.70 -6.05 1.46
CA ILE A 67 -3.37 -6.40 2.71
C ILE A 67 -4.43 -7.48 2.41
N PRO A 68 -4.45 -8.62 3.10
CA PRO A 68 -5.50 -9.62 2.91
C PRO A 68 -6.89 -9.05 3.22
N LEU A 69 -7.90 -9.33 2.40
CA LEU A 69 -9.28 -8.89 2.66
C LEU A 69 -9.85 -9.49 3.94
N LYS A 70 -9.42 -10.70 4.30
CA LYS A 70 -9.77 -11.34 5.58
C LYS A 70 -9.38 -10.48 6.78
N ASN A 71 -8.30 -9.70 6.68
CA ASN A 71 -7.88 -8.78 7.76
C ASN A 71 -8.83 -7.59 7.93
N LEU A 72 -9.67 -7.29 6.93
CA LEU A 72 -10.75 -6.31 7.06
C LEU A 72 -12.07 -6.95 7.52
N GLY A 73 -12.10 -8.28 7.72
CA GLY A 73 -13.34 -9.02 7.98
C GLY A 73 -14.26 -9.14 6.77
N LEU A 74 -13.74 -8.85 5.56
CA LEU A 74 -14.51 -8.89 4.32
C LEU A 74 -14.32 -10.23 3.58
N SER A 75 -15.35 -10.58 2.80
CA SER A 75 -15.29 -11.72 1.89
C SER A 75 -14.35 -11.46 0.70
N GLU A 76 -13.84 -12.51 0.10
CA GLU A 76 -12.89 -12.44 -1.02
C GLU A 76 -13.51 -11.84 -2.30
N ASP A 77 -14.83 -11.88 -2.42
CA ASP A 77 -15.59 -11.32 -3.52
C ASP A 77 -15.93 -9.83 -3.36
N ALA A 78 -15.68 -9.24 -2.18
CA ALA A 78 -16.01 -7.85 -1.84
C ALA A 78 -15.57 -6.85 -2.92
N LYS A 79 -16.42 -5.88 -3.22
CA LYS A 79 -16.18 -4.84 -4.22
C LYS A 79 -15.42 -3.67 -3.61
N ASN A 80 -14.80 -2.85 -4.47
CA ASN A 80 -14.06 -1.66 -4.01
C ASN A 80 -14.93 -0.71 -3.16
N LYS A 81 -16.23 -0.61 -3.45
CA LYS A 81 -17.17 0.21 -2.67
C LYS A 81 -17.36 -0.29 -1.23
N GLU A 82 -17.26 -1.59 -1.02
CA GLU A 82 -17.40 -2.22 0.31
C GLU A 82 -16.09 -2.15 1.09
N ILE A 83 -14.96 -2.19 0.39
CA ILE A 83 -13.62 -2.10 0.99
C ILE A 83 -13.23 -0.65 1.33
N LEU A 84 -13.70 0.33 0.52
CA LEU A 84 -13.33 1.74 0.65
C LEU A 84 -13.56 2.29 2.08
N PRO A 85 -14.72 2.07 2.73
CA PRO A 85 -14.95 2.53 4.10
C PRO A 85 -13.88 2.06 5.09
N TYR A 86 -13.39 0.82 4.98
CA TYR A 86 -12.38 0.29 5.89
C TYR A 86 -11.00 0.92 5.70
N VAL A 87 -10.64 1.23 4.46
CA VAL A 87 -9.35 1.87 4.16
C VAL A 87 -9.38 3.39 4.39
N THR A 88 -10.56 4.02 4.39
CA THR A 88 -10.73 5.45 4.70
C THR A 88 -10.95 5.68 6.21
N GLU A 89 -11.67 4.78 6.87
CA GLU A 89 -12.01 4.84 8.30
C GLU A 89 -11.50 3.56 9.00
N PRO A 90 -10.18 3.46 9.27
CA PRO A 90 -9.57 2.25 9.83
C PRO A 90 -10.08 1.87 11.22
N GLU A 91 -10.76 2.77 11.93
CA GLU A 91 -11.45 2.46 13.19
C GLU A 91 -12.51 1.35 13.05
N THR A 92 -13.06 1.18 11.85
CA THR A 92 -14.03 0.12 11.53
C THR A 92 -13.40 -1.28 11.44
N ILE A 93 -12.07 -1.37 11.36
CA ILE A 93 -11.35 -2.64 11.28
C ILE A 93 -11.20 -3.20 12.71
N LEU A 94 -12.09 -4.12 13.07
CA LEU A 94 -12.09 -4.79 14.37
C LEU A 94 -11.38 -6.14 14.37
N SER A 95 -11.16 -6.73 13.19
CA SER A 95 -10.65 -8.09 13.01
C SER A 95 -9.13 -8.20 13.18
N ASP A 96 -8.36 -7.18 12.80
CA ASP A 96 -6.89 -7.20 12.90
C ASP A 96 -6.31 -5.83 13.30
N LYS A 97 -5.75 -5.77 14.51
CA LYS A 97 -5.18 -4.54 15.09
C LYS A 97 -4.00 -4.00 14.28
N TYR A 98 -3.15 -4.89 13.76
CA TYR A 98 -1.96 -4.50 12.99
C TYR A 98 -2.34 -3.85 11.66
N THR A 99 -3.36 -4.39 10.99
CA THR A 99 -3.91 -3.85 9.74
C THR A 99 -4.53 -2.47 9.97
N LYS A 100 -5.28 -2.31 11.06
CA LYS A 100 -5.80 -1.00 11.49
C LYS A 100 -4.69 0.03 11.67
N GLU A 101 -3.67 -0.29 12.48
CA GLU A 101 -2.53 0.61 12.74
C GLU A 101 -1.80 0.95 11.43
N LEU A 102 -1.57 -0.03 10.55
CA LEU A 102 -0.92 0.20 9.26
C LEU A 102 -1.72 1.15 8.36
N ILE A 103 -3.04 0.97 8.24
CA ILE A 103 -3.88 1.84 7.41
C ILE A 103 -3.92 3.25 7.99
N GLN A 104 -3.98 3.39 9.32
CA GLN A 104 -3.87 4.69 10.00
C GLN A 104 -2.55 5.38 9.67
N GLU A 105 -1.42 4.67 9.74
CA GLU A 105 -0.13 5.24 9.35
C GLU A 105 -0.10 5.67 7.87
N ILE A 106 -0.72 4.89 6.98
CA ILE A 106 -0.79 5.23 5.55
C ILE A 106 -1.60 6.52 5.37
N LEU A 107 -2.77 6.66 6.00
CA LEU A 107 -3.59 7.88 5.92
C LEU A 107 -2.86 9.08 6.52
N GLN A 108 -2.19 8.93 7.67
CA GLN A 108 -1.41 10.02 8.26
C GLN A 108 -0.28 10.51 7.33
N LYS A 109 0.41 9.57 6.68
CA LYS A 109 1.57 9.88 5.80
C LYS A 109 1.14 10.37 4.42
N TYR A 110 0.07 9.82 3.86
CA TYR A 110 -0.30 9.98 2.44
C TYR A 110 -1.70 10.58 2.20
N ILE A 111 -2.39 10.99 3.27
CA ILE A 111 -3.68 11.70 3.32
C ILE A 111 -4.87 10.78 3.05
N GLU A 112 -5.28 10.67 1.80
CA GLU A 112 -6.49 9.93 1.41
C GLU A 112 -6.16 8.71 0.55
N ILE A 113 -7.05 7.73 0.58
CA ILE A 113 -7.00 6.53 -0.26
C ILE A 113 -8.20 6.54 -1.20
N HIS A 114 -7.94 6.43 -2.50
CA HIS A 114 -8.98 6.36 -3.52
C HIS A 114 -9.02 4.98 -4.16
N ALA A 115 -10.23 4.50 -4.45
CA ALA A 115 -10.43 3.28 -5.23
C ALA A 115 -10.03 3.50 -6.70
N GLU A 116 -9.33 2.53 -7.29
CA GLU A 116 -9.10 2.49 -8.73
C GLU A 116 -10.21 1.72 -9.47
N ARG A 117 -10.19 1.82 -10.81
CA ARG A 117 -11.11 1.06 -11.68
C ARG A 117 -10.93 -0.46 -11.57
N LYS A 118 -9.74 -0.92 -11.17
CA LYS A 118 -9.42 -2.34 -11.03
C LYS A 118 -9.88 -2.85 -9.66
N LYS A 119 -10.50 -4.04 -9.64
CA LYS A 119 -10.97 -4.69 -8.40
C LYS A 119 -9.81 -4.89 -7.43
N HIS A 120 -10.01 -4.46 -6.19
CA HIS A 120 -9.08 -4.50 -5.06
C HIS A 120 -7.85 -3.59 -5.16
N PHE A 121 -7.84 -2.66 -6.11
CA PHE A 121 -6.75 -1.68 -6.24
C PHE A 121 -7.18 -0.32 -5.70
N PHE A 122 -6.29 0.26 -4.91
CA PHE A 122 -6.41 1.56 -4.29
C PHE A 122 -5.10 2.32 -4.47
N ARG A 123 -5.17 3.64 -4.42
CA ARG A 123 -4.01 4.53 -4.50
C ARG A 123 -4.13 5.63 -3.46
N THR A 124 -3.00 6.04 -2.90
CA THR A 124 -2.97 7.22 -2.04
C THR A 124 -3.02 8.50 -2.88
N GLU A 125 -3.59 9.58 -2.32
CA GLU A 125 -3.64 10.89 -2.96
C GLU A 125 -2.24 11.48 -3.15
N ARG A 126 -1.37 11.32 -2.13
CA ARG A 126 0.01 11.83 -2.14
C ARG A 126 1.04 10.72 -2.17
N PHE A 127 2.14 11.01 -2.85
CA PHE A 127 3.35 10.17 -2.88
C PHE A 127 4.45 10.66 -1.93
N LYS A 128 4.47 11.96 -1.63
CA LYS A 128 5.39 12.56 -0.65
C LYS A 128 4.72 12.47 0.71
N VAL A 129 5.41 11.84 1.67
CA VAL A 129 5.02 11.86 3.08
C VAL A 129 4.72 13.31 3.45
N LYS A 130 3.56 13.56 4.06
CA LYS A 130 3.25 14.86 4.64
C LYS A 130 4.50 15.28 5.41
N LYS A 131 5.12 16.40 5.02
CA LYS A 131 6.24 16.96 5.77
C LYS A 131 5.69 17.06 7.19
N ASP A 132 6.18 16.22 8.10
CA ASP A 132 5.99 16.50 9.51
C ASP A 132 6.38 17.95 9.63
N PHE A 133 5.47 18.76 10.17
CA PHE A 133 5.87 20.06 10.69
C PHE A 133 6.89 19.73 11.77
N SER A 134 8.14 19.55 11.38
CA SER A 134 9.27 19.65 12.26
C SER A 134 9.18 21.09 12.74
N MET A 135 8.49 21.28 13.86
CA MET A 135 8.73 22.37 14.78
C MET A 135 10.22 22.31 15.11
N GLY A 136 10.96 22.97 14.26
CA GLY A 136 12.39 23.14 14.30
C GLY A 136 12.65 24.52 13.74
N THR A 137 11.94 25.52 14.27
CA THR A 137 12.46 26.88 14.35
C THR A 137 13.80 26.75 15.05
N LYS A 138 14.86 26.53 14.27
CA LYS A 138 16.22 26.88 14.68
C LYS A 138 16.12 28.36 15.01
N LYS A 139 16.05 28.70 16.29
CA LYS A 139 16.32 30.06 16.75
C LYS A 139 17.68 30.38 16.17
N LYS A 140 17.72 31.30 15.20
CA LYS A 140 18.97 31.96 14.81
C LYS A 140 19.48 32.62 16.08
N GLY A 141 20.55 32.07 16.65
CA GLY A 141 21.31 32.77 17.67
C GLY A 141 21.79 34.08 17.08
N PHE A 142 21.36 35.18 17.69
CA PHE A 142 21.99 36.49 17.59
C PHE A 142 22.89 36.64 18.81
#